data_AF-A0A8H8CTE4-F1
#
_entry.id   AF-A0A8H8CTE4-F1
#
_cell.length_a   1.000
_cell.length_b   1.000
_cell.length_c   1.000
_cell.angle_alpha   90.00
_cell.angle_beta   90.00
_cell.angle_gamma   90.00
#
_symmetry.space_group_name_H-M   'P 1'
#
loop_
_entity.id
_entity.type
_entity.pdbx_description
1 polymer ?
#
loop_
_entity_poly.entity_id
_entity_poly.type
_entity_poly.pdbx_seq_one_letter_code
_entity_poly.pdbx_strand_id
1 'polypeptide(L)'
;MATIDSEIDVSAVKTPPLEGNASAIEYFQLESFVVPRLMIGLWQLSSPAWGFASKSKMLSQFQKHVDSGFTAYDMADHYGDAEIIFVQFRSSYIQDQNPPSVQPSTAFLNLSR
;
A
#
# COMPACT_ATOMS: atom_id res chain seq x y z
N MET A 1 22.18 -37.80 20.03
CA MET A 1 22.12 -37.98 18.56
C MET A 1 20.68 -38.30 18.20
N ALA A 2 19.94 -37.33 17.67
CA ALA A 2 18.67 -37.54 16.99
C ALA A 2 18.48 -36.35 16.02
N THR A 3 18.68 -36.63 14.74
CA THR A 3 18.41 -35.74 13.60
C THR A 3 16.91 -35.77 13.32
N ILE A 4 16.29 -34.62 13.09
CA ILE A 4 14.98 -34.53 12.43
C ILE A 4 15.09 -33.44 11.37
N ASP A 5 15.33 -33.89 10.14
CA ASP A 5 14.96 -33.15 8.94
C ASP A 5 13.47 -33.41 8.68
N SER A 6 12.69 -32.36 8.46
CA SER A 6 11.40 -32.50 7.77
C SER A 6 11.20 -31.28 6.89
N GLU A 7 11.48 -31.43 5.59
CA GLU A 7 11.00 -30.55 4.53
C GLU A 7 9.47 -30.44 4.65
N ILE A 8 8.99 -29.20 4.79
CA ILE A 8 7.57 -28.87 4.66
C ILE A 8 7.26 -28.90 3.15
N ASP A 9 6.53 -29.92 2.71
CA ASP A 9 6.00 -29.99 1.35
C ASP A 9 4.87 -28.97 1.15
N VAL A 10 5.22 -27.85 0.51
CA VAL A 10 4.31 -26.73 0.21
C VAL A 10 3.35 -27.06 -0.95
N SER A 11 3.46 -28.24 -1.59
CA SER A 11 2.69 -28.58 -2.80
C SER A 11 1.22 -28.94 -2.55
N ALA A 12 0.83 -29.18 -1.29
CA ALA A 12 -0.52 -29.67 -0.95
C ALA A 12 -1.54 -28.58 -0.54
N VAL A 13 -1.16 -27.30 -0.47
CA VAL A 13 -2.14 -26.23 -0.22
C VAL A 13 -2.89 -25.96 -1.51
N LYS A 14 -4.01 -26.66 -1.69
CA LYS A 14 -4.97 -26.39 -2.76
C LYS A 14 -5.60 -25.02 -2.52
N THR A 15 -5.03 -23.98 -3.13
CA THR A 15 -5.61 -22.64 -3.16
C THR A 15 -7.04 -22.76 -3.69
N PRO A 16 -8.06 -22.31 -2.94
CA PRO A 16 -9.42 -22.23 -3.46
C PRO A 16 -9.42 -21.41 -4.75
N PRO A 17 -10.21 -21.76 -5.77
CA PRO A 17 -10.41 -20.90 -6.92
C PRO A 17 -10.84 -19.52 -6.41
N LEU A 18 -10.11 -18.49 -6.83
CA LEU A 18 -10.48 -17.10 -6.59
C LEU A 18 -11.74 -16.79 -7.42
N GLU A 19 -12.90 -17.25 -6.97
CA GLU A 19 -14.20 -16.74 -7.43
C GLU A 19 -14.55 -15.41 -6.74
N GLY A 20 -13.53 -14.62 -6.42
CA GLY A 20 -13.67 -13.22 -6.10
C GLY A 20 -13.71 -12.43 -7.41
N ASN A 21 -14.69 -11.56 -7.55
CA ASN A 21 -14.72 -10.51 -8.56
C ASN A 21 -13.37 -9.78 -8.62
N ALA A 22 -12.51 -10.13 -9.57
CA ALA A 22 -11.19 -9.56 -9.79
C ALA A 22 -11.20 -8.06 -10.16
N SER A 23 -12.34 -7.38 -10.06
CA SER A 23 -12.61 -6.11 -10.73
C SER A 23 -13.25 -5.02 -9.86
N ALA A 24 -13.44 -5.22 -8.55
CA ALA A 24 -14.00 -4.14 -7.72
C ALA A 24 -13.19 -3.97 -6.43
N ILE A 25 -12.36 -2.93 -6.37
CA ILE A 25 -11.93 -2.38 -5.09
C ILE A 25 -13.18 -1.91 -4.37
N GLU A 26 -13.40 -2.41 -3.17
CA GLU A 26 -14.47 -1.95 -2.30
C GLU A 26 -14.06 -0.64 -1.65
N TYR A 27 -14.97 0.33 -1.65
CA TYR A 27 -14.81 1.63 -1.00
C TYR A 27 -15.81 1.76 0.14
N PHE A 28 -15.47 2.55 1.15
CA PHE A 28 -16.39 2.90 2.23
C PHE A 28 -16.31 4.40 2.55
N GLN A 29 -17.39 4.93 3.11
CA GLN A 29 -17.51 6.33 3.52
C GLN A 29 -16.92 6.50 4.93
N LEU A 30 -15.93 7.38 5.06
CA LEU A 30 -15.38 7.86 6.32
C LEU A 30 -15.67 9.36 6.44
N GLU A 31 -16.76 9.70 7.14
CA GLU A 31 -17.30 11.06 7.23
C GLU A 31 -17.42 11.75 5.87
N SER A 32 -16.48 12.63 5.51
CA SER A 32 -16.46 13.39 4.25
C SER A 32 -15.62 12.74 3.15
N PHE A 33 -14.97 11.60 3.44
CA PHE A 33 -14.04 10.93 2.54
C PHE A 33 -14.59 9.57 2.07
N VAL A 34 -14.37 9.26 0.78
CA VAL A 34 -14.56 7.91 0.25
C VAL A 34 -13.18 7.29 0.07
N VAL A 35 -12.92 6.18 0.75
CA VAL A 35 -11.60 5.53 0.75
C VAL A 35 -11.72 4.05 0.44
N PRO A 36 -10.69 3.42 -0.16
CA PRO A 36 -10.68 1.97 -0.32
C PRO A 36 -10.76 1.30 1.05
N ARG A 37 -11.47 0.17 1.13
CA ARG A 37 -11.62 -0.62 2.36
C ARG A 37 -10.27 -1.12 2.89
N LEU A 38 -9.32 -1.34 2.00
CA LEU A 38 -7.94 -1.65 2.37
C LEU A 38 -7.09 -0.37 2.31
N MET A 39 -6.46 -0.05 3.44
CA MET A 39 -5.47 1.03 3.57
C MET A 39 -4.06 0.46 3.60
N ILE A 40 -3.09 1.17 3.02
CA ILE A 40 -1.69 0.74 2.95
C ILE A 40 -0.89 1.42 4.06
N GLY A 41 -0.46 0.66 5.07
CA GLY A 41 0.41 1.18 6.13
C GLY A 41 1.87 1.24 5.72
N LEU A 42 2.55 2.34 6.09
CA LEU A 42 3.98 2.53 5.85
C LEU A 42 4.87 2.16 7.05
N TRP A 43 4.32 1.44 8.04
CA TRP A 43 5.00 1.07 9.29
C TRP A 43 6.31 0.28 9.08
N GLN A 44 6.51 -0.38 7.94
CA GLN A 44 7.77 -1.08 7.62
C GLN A 44 8.96 -0.12 7.50
N LEU A 45 8.72 1.17 7.25
CA LEU A 45 9.74 2.21 7.23
C LEU A 45 10.25 2.61 8.62
N SER A 46 9.59 2.12 9.69
CA SER A 46 10.02 2.36 11.08
C SER A 46 11.39 1.76 11.42
N SER A 47 11.86 0.75 10.67
CA SER A 47 13.15 0.11 10.92
C SER A 47 13.67 -0.65 9.70
N PRO A 48 14.99 -0.58 9.39
CA PRO A 48 15.61 -1.38 8.33
C PRO A 48 15.62 -2.89 8.64
N ALA A 49 15.23 -3.32 9.84
CA ALA A 49 15.09 -4.73 10.19
C ALA A 49 14.05 -5.47 9.33
N TRP A 50 13.08 -4.73 8.76
CA TRP A 50 12.08 -5.27 7.82
C TRP A 50 12.57 -5.35 6.38
N GLY A 51 13.84 -5.02 6.14
CA GLY A 51 14.45 -4.92 4.82
C GLY A 51 14.58 -3.47 4.37
N PHE A 52 15.18 -3.30 3.18
CA PHE A 52 15.38 -2.00 2.57
C PHE A 52 14.92 -2.02 1.11
N ALA A 53 14.35 -0.91 0.67
CA ALA A 53 14.02 -0.65 -0.72
C ALA A 53 14.61 0.70 -1.13
N SER A 54 15.08 0.80 -2.37
CA SER A 54 15.45 2.11 -2.90
C SER A 54 14.22 3.01 -2.97
N LYS A 55 14.43 4.31 -2.81
CA LYS A 55 13.38 5.31 -2.98
C LYS A 55 12.64 5.16 -4.32
N SER A 56 13.36 4.95 -5.42
CA SER A 56 12.74 4.73 -6.75
C SER A 56 11.81 3.52 -6.77
N LYS A 57 12.19 2.42 -6.10
CA LYS A 57 11.34 1.24 -5.98
C LYS A 57 10.08 1.55 -5.18
N MET A 58 10.19 2.25 -4.05
CA MET A 58 9.03 2.66 -3.24
C MET A 58 8.06 3.54 -4.03
N LEU A 59 8.56 4.58 -4.70
CA LEU A 59 7.73 5.46 -5.54
C LEU A 59 7.02 4.68 -6.66
N SER A 60 7.70 3.75 -7.33
CA SER A 60 7.07 2.92 -8.37
C SER A 60 5.98 1.99 -7.84
N GLN A 61 6.11 1.51 -6.59
CA GLN A 61 5.07 0.70 -5.97
C GLN A 61 3.87 1.55 -5.57
N PHE A 62 4.10 2.76 -5.04
CA PHE A 62 3.01 3.70 -4.74
C PHE A 62 2.19 4.03 -5.98
N GLN A 63 2.86 4.27 -7.12
CA GLN A 63 2.17 4.48 -8.39
C GLN A 63 1.28 3.27 -8.76
N LYS A 64 1.83 2.05 -8.72
CA LYS A 64 1.07 0.83 -9.02
C LYS A 64 -0.16 0.64 -8.12
N HIS A 65 -0.04 0.93 -6.84
CA HIS A 65 -1.15 0.85 -5.90
C HIS A 65 -2.25 1.86 -6.26
N VAL A 66 -1.87 3.11 -6.54
CA VAL A 66 -2.82 4.17 -6.93
C VAL A 66 -3.47 3.85 -8.27
N ASP A 67 -2.71 3.38 -9.26
CA ASP A 67 -3.23 2.93 -10.56
C ASP A 67 -4.23 1.77 -10.41
N SER A 68 -4.05 0.95 -9.36
CA SER A 68 -4.96 -0.14 -9.03
C SER A 68 -6.18 0.32 -8.23
N GLY A 69 -6.22 1.56 -7.73
CA GLY A 69 -7.30 2.16 -6.95
C GLY A 69 -7.10 2.18 -5.42
N PHE A 70 -5.92 1.77 -4.93
CA PHE A 70 -5.54 1.89 -3.51
C PHE A 70 -4.96 3.28 -3.23
N THR A 71 -5.83 4.17 -2.78
CA THR A 71 -5.54 5.60 -2.62
C THR A 71 -5.45 6.07 -1.17
N ALA A 72 -5.60 5.18 -0.19
CA ALA A 72 -5.46 5.49 1.24
C ALA A 72 -4.20 4.86 1.84
N TYR A 73 -3.38 5.69 2.50
CA TYR A 73 -2.10 5.31 3.09
C TYR A 73 -2.04 5.76 4.56
N ASP A 74 -1.61 4.88 5.45
CA ASP A 74 -1.34 5.17 6.85
C ASP A 74 0.15 5.52 7.07
N MET A 75 0.39 6.65 7.74
CA MET A 75 1.70 7.23 7.99
C MET A 75 1.79 7.77 9.42
N ALA A 76 2.99 7.72 9.97
CA ALA A 76 3.31 8.34 11.24
C ALA A 76 4.73 8.90 11.28
N ASP A 77 4.93 9.91 12.12
CA ASP A 77 6.23 10.54 12.37
C ASP A 77 7.29 9.55 12.91
N HIS A 78 6.83 8.50 13.60
CA HIS A 78 7.68 7.41 14.09
C HIS A 78 7.86 6.25 13.10
N TYR A 79 7.29 6.32 11.89
CA TYR A 79 7.57 5.36 10.80
C TYR A 79 8.82 5.75 9.99
N GLY A 80 9.76 6.49 10.57
CA GLY A 80 10.97 6.92 9.88
C GLY A 80 10.66 7.86 8.71
N ASP A 81 11.16 7.54 7.52
CA ASP A 81 11.03 8.41 6.33
C ASP A 81 9.64 8.36 5.65
N ALA A 82 8.63 7.75 6.28
CA ALA A 82 7.31 7.52 5.69
C ALA A 82 6.65 8.80 5.14
N GLU A 83 6.54 9.85 5.96
CA GLU A 83 5.94 11.11 5.52
C GLU A 83 6.76 11.76 4.40
N ILE A 84 8.10 11.71 4.48
CA ILE A 84 9.01 12.34 3.52
C ILE A 84 8.89 11.68 2.14
N ILE A 85 8.94 10.34 2.09
CA ILE A 85 8.86 9.59 0.84
C ILE A 85 7.47 9.74 0.22
N PHE A 86 6.42 9.73 1.04
CA PHE A 86 5.06 9.85 0.55
C PHE A 86 4.72 11.25 0.01
N VAL A 87 5.18 12.31 0.67
CA VAL A 87 5.03 13.69 0.16
C VAL A 87 5.71 13.87 -1.19
N GLN A 88 6.88 13.24 -1.39
CA GLN A 88 7.57 13.26 -2.68
C GLN A 88 6.74 12.58 -3.77
N PHE A 89 6.16 11.40 -3.48
CA PHE A 89 5.24 10.71 -4.41
C PHE A 89 4.01 11.56 -4.74
N ARG A 90 3.34 12.10 -3.73
CA ARG A 90 2.16 12.94 -3.91
C ARG A 90 2.48 14.17 -4.78
N SER A 91 3.66 14.76 -4.61
CA SER A 91 4.08 15.93 -5.37
C SER A 91 4.29 15.60 -6.86
N SER A 92 4.93 14.46 -7.18
CA SER A 92 5.07 14.02 -8.57
C SER A 92 3.74 13.59 -9.18
N TYR A 93 2.91 12.88 -8.41
CA TYR A 93 1.61 12.40 -8.88
C TYR A 93 0.67 13.56 -9.27
N ILE A 94 0.64 14.65 -8.50
CA ILE A 94 -0.18 15.83 -8.83
C ILE A 94 0.31 16.53 -10.10
N GLN A 95 1.63 16.56 -10.33
CA GLN A 95 2.21 17.18 -11.53
C GLN A 95 1.84 16.41 -12.81
N ASP A 96 1.75 15.09 -12.72
CA ASP A 96 1.43 14.22 -13.87
C ASP A 96 -0.07 14.24 -14.27
N GLN A 97 -0.98 14.67 -13.37
CA GLN A 97 -2.44 14.65 -13.58
C GLN A 97 -3.00 15.89 -14.35
N ASN A 98 -2.21 16.51 -15.21
CA ASN A 98 -2.66 17.64 -16.04
C ASN A 98 -2.88 17.18 -17.50
N PRO A 99 -4.12 17.15 -18.05
CA PRO A 99 -5.36 17.77 -17.56
C PRO A 99 -6.16 16.90 -16.57
N PRO A 100 -7.08 17.50 -15.78
CA PRO A 100 -7.70 16.86 -14.62
C PRO A 100 -8.75 15.83 -15.05
N SER A 101 -8.38 14.56 -15.03
CA SER A 101 -9.36 13.48 -14.96
C SER A 101 -9.88 13.42 -13.52
N VAL A 102 -11.19 13.58 -13.35
CA VAL A 102 -11.87 13.61 -12.04
C VAL A 102 -11.68 12.27 -11.36
N GLN A 103 -10.72 12.17 -10.44
CA GLN A 103 -10.59 11.07 -9.50
C GLN A 103 -11.36 11.45 -8.22
N PRO A 104 -12.10 10.49 -7.59
CA PRO A 104 -12.76 10.74 -6.32
C PRO A 104 -11.73 11.27 -5.32
N SER A 105 -12.12 12.25 -4.51
CA SER A 105 -11.28 12.93 -3.53
C SER A 105 -10.31 11.96 -2.85
N THR A 106 -9.06 11.91 -3.32
CA THR A 106 -8.05 11.02 -2.76
C THR A 106 -7.73 11.51 -1.36
N ALA A 107 -8.37 10.87 -0.37
CA ALA A 107 -8.10 11.13 1.02
C ALA A 107 -6.85 10.35 1.42
N PHE A 108 -5.71 11.04 1.43
CA PHE A 108 -4.53 10.54 2.11
C PHE A 108 -4.71 10.78 3.60
N LEU A 109 -5.09 9.73 4.32
CA LEU A 109 -5.35 9.79 5.75
C LEU A 109 -4.03 9.66 6.52
N ASN A 110 -3.51 10.77 7.04
CA ASN A 110 -2.47 10.71 8.06
C ASN A 110 -3.16 10.39 9.40
N LEU A 111 -3.03 9.16 9.91
CA LEU A 111 -3.67 8.75 11.17
C LEU A 111 -2.95 9.28 12.43
N SER A 112 -1.92 10.12 12.26
CA SER A 112 -1.11 10.61 13.37
C SER A 112 -1.54 11.96 13.94
N ARG A 113 -2.63 12.58 13.45
CA ARG A 113 -3.21 13.80 14.06
C ARG A 113 -4.72 13.87 13.92
#